data_AF-A0A1G7QHR7-F1
#
_entry.id   AF-A0A1G7QHR7-F1
#
_cell.length_a   1.000
_cell.length_b   1.000
_cell.length_c   1.000
_cell.angle_alpha   90.00
_cell.angle_beta   90.00
_cell.angle_gamma   90.00
#
_symmetry.space_group_name_H-M   'P 1'
#
loop_
_entity.id
_entity.type
_entity.pdbx_description
1 polymer ?
#
loop_
_entity_poly.entity_id
_entity_poly.type
_entity_poly.pdbx_seq_one_letter_code
_entity_poly.pdbx_strand_id
1 'polypeptide(L)'
;MSTPNSGNSVSIDPAQAEKGLAEWDTAEGALTRSVGDRLAAIRGMEAAKPWGGDSGGQAFEGEGRYPENSAAVAAAMHQVTGQIGEQGRGARTAVTRSLASDAEQAAQVAPVEGQVSGAGTPGS
;
A
#
# COMPACT_ATOMS: atom_id res chain seq x y z
N MET A 1 11.58 -29.29 -33.68
CA MET A 1 12.69 -28.84 -32.82
C MET A 1 12.13 -27.68 -32.00
N SER A 2 11.53 -27.98 -30.84
CA SER A 2 10.81 -27.00 -30.03
C SER A 2 11.74 -26.48 -28.95
N THR A 3 12.10 -25.21 -29.03
CA THR A 3 12.88 -24.51 -28.03
C THR A 3 12.05 -24.40 -26.75
N PRO A 4 12.53 -24.87 -25.59
CA PRO A 4 11.82 -24.65 -24.33
C PRO A 4 11.81 -23.14 -24.04
N ASN A 5 10.62 -22.58 -23.85
CA ASN A 5 10.43 -21.23 -23.31
C ASN A 5 11.12 -21.18 -21.95
N SER A 6 12.23 -20.46 -21.84
CA SER A 6 12.84 -20.12 -20.56
C SER A 6 11.83 -19.29 -19.77
N GLY A 7 11.07 -19.95 -18.89
CA GLY A 7 10.05 -19.32 -18.08
C GLY A 7 10.65 -18.14 -17.33
N ASN A 8 10.10 -16.96 -17.57
CA ASN A 8 10.49 -15.72 -16.92
C ASN A 8 10.01 -15.77 -15.47
N SER A 9 10.78 -16.42 -14.58
CA SER A 9 10.42 -16.52 -13.16
C SER A 9 10.65 -15.18 -12.48
N VAL A 10 9.59 -14.66 -11.85
CA VAL A 10 9.66 -13.49 -10.98
C VAL A 10 9.73 -14.01 -9.55
N SER A 11 10.81 -13.70 -8.85
CA SER A 11 10.99 -14.04 -7.43
C SER A 11 10.92 -12.77 -6.61
N ILE A 12 10.21 -12.83 -5.49
CA ILE A 12 10.17 -11.75 -4.50
C ILE A 12 11.28 -11.98 -3.48
N ASP A 13 12.15 -10.99 -3.28
CA ASP A 13 13.07 -10.98 -2.15
C ASP A 13 12.27 -10.68 -0.86
N PRO A 14 12.14 -11.64 0.08
CA PRO A 14 11.34 -11.46 1.28
C PRO A 14 11.84 -10.31 2.15
N ALA A 15 13.17 -10.14 2.28
CA ALA A 15 13.74 -9.11 3.13
C ALA A 15 13.49 -7.70 2.56
N GLN A 16 13.56 -7.55 1.24
CA GLN A 16 13.21 -6.28 0.59
C GLN A 16 11.71 -6.00 0.67
N ALA A 17 10.86 -7.02 0.53
CA ALA A 17 9.41 -6.86 0.63
C ALA A 17 8.99 -6.47 2.06
N GLU A 18 9.54 -7.10 3.09
CA GLU A 18 9.31 -6.75 4.49
C GLU A 18 9.76 -5.32 4.80
N LYS A 19 10.95 -4.95 4.34
CA LYS A 19 11.47 -3.58 4.50
C LYS A 19 10.56 -2.55 3.84
N GLY A 20 10.15 -2.80 2.59
CA GLY A 20 9.27 -1.89 1.86
C GLY A 20 7.90 -1.74 2.52
N LEU A 21 7.33 -2.82 3.05
CA LEU A 21 6.07 -2.76 3.82
C LEU A 21 6.22 -1.96 5.12
N ALA A 22 7.33 -2.12 5.84
CA ALA A 22 7.60 -1.37 7.06
C ALA A 22 7.79 0.14 6.79
N GLU A 23 8.47 0.49 5.70
CA GLU A 23 8.60 1.87 5.24
C GLU A 23 7.25 2.46 4.84
N TRP A 24 6.41 1.67 4.15
CA TRP A 24 5.04 2.05 3.81
C TRP A 24 4.19 2.34 5.05
N ASP A 25 4.17 1.43 6.03
CA ASP A 25 3.41 1.60 7.28
C ASP A 25 3.86 2.85 8.04
N THR A 26 5.17 3.12 8.05
CA THR A 26 5.73 4.32 8.68
C THR A 26 5.25 5.59 7.96
N ALA A 27 5.29 5.59 6.63
CA ALA A 27 4.84 6.72 5.81
C ALA A 27 3.32 6.95 5.93
N GLU A 28 2.51 5.89 5.91
CA GLU A 28 1.06 5.95 6.11
C GLU A 28 0.73 6.54 7.49
N GLY A 29 1.38 6.05 8.55
CA GLY A 29 1.18 6.54 9.90
C GLY A 29 1.62 7.99 10.09
N ALA A 30 2.68 8.41 9.41
CA ALA A 30 3.12 9.81 9.40
C ALA A 30 2.15 10.71 8.63
N LEU A 31 1.67 10.27 7.46
CA LEU A 31 0.70 10.99 6.64
C LEU A 31 -0.63 11.17 7.39
N THR A 32 -1.16 10.09 7.97
CA THR A 32 -2.43 10.12 8.70
C THR A 32 -2.39 11.11 9.86
N ARG A 33 -1.30 11.12 10.64
CA ARG A 33 -1.10 12.09 11.71
C ARG A 33 -1.00 13.52 11.17
N SER A 34 -0.16 13.74 10.16
CA SER A 34 0.02 15.07 9.53
C SER A 34 -1.29 15.65 8.98
N VAL A 35 -2.09 14.84 8.30
CA VAL A 35 -3.41 15.24 7.80
C VAL A 35 -4.35 15.56 8.95
N GLY A 36 -4.41 14.70 9.98
CA GLY A 36 -5.22 14.92 11.18
C GLY A 36 -4.88 16.24 11.89
N ASP A 37 -3.59 16.47 12.16
CA ASP A 37 -3.10 17.66 12.85
C ASP A 37 -3.40 18.94 12.06
N ARG A 38 -3.20 18.91 10.73
CA ARG A 38 -3.47 20.06 9.85
C ARG A 38 -4.96 20.37 9.78
N LEU A 39 -5.82 19.36 9.63
CA LEU A 39 -7.28 19.57 9.60
C LEU A 39 -7.80 20.05 10.95
N ALA A 40 -7.21 19.61 12.06
CA ALA A 40 -7.53 20.13 13.39
C ALA A 40 -7.11 21.59 13.55
N ALA A 41 -5.90 21.95 13.09
CA ALA A 41 -5.41 23.33 13.11
C ALA A 41 -6.28 24.26 12.25
N ILE A 42 -6.67 23.82 11.04
CA ILE A 42 -7.58 24.58 10.17
C ILE A 42 -8.92 24.81 10.86
N ARG A 43 -9.55 23.77 11.41
CA ARG A 43 -10.82 23.91 12.15
C ARG A 43 -10.70 24.84 13.35
N GLY A 44 -9.57 24.79 14.06
CA GLY A 44 -9.27 25.71 15.16
C GLY A 44 -9.19 27.17 14.70
N MET A 45 -8.55 27.42 13.54
CA MET A 45 -8.52 28.75 12.94
C MET A 45 -9.90 29.18 12.48
N GLU A 46 -10.64 28.34 11.76
CA GLU A 46 -12.01 28.63 11.28
C GLU A 46 -12.95 29.02 12.42
N ALA A 47 -12.86 28.34 13.58
CA ALA A 47 -13.64 28.67 14.76
C ALA A 47 -13.36 30.08 15.32
N ALA A 48 -12.16 30.62 15.07
CA ALA A 48 -11.79 31.98 15.44
C ALA A 48 -12.28 33.05 14.46
N LYS A 49 -12.95 32.66 13.36
CA LYS A 49 -13.46 33.55 12.30
C LYS A 49 -12.40 34.57 11.81
N PRO A 50 -11.29 34.10 11.22
CA PRO A 50 -10.14 34.94 10.87
C PRO A 50 -10.46 36.00 9.80
N TRP A 51 -11.57 35.83 9.08
CA TRP A 51 -12.11 36.79 8.11
C TRP A 51 -12.77 38.02 8.75
N GLY A 52 -12.92 38.07 10.08
CA GLY A 52 -13.45 39.22 10.79
C GLY A 52 -14.99 39.30 10.76
N GLY A 53 -15.53 40.26 11.53
CA GLY A 53 -16.97 40.47 11.69
C GLY A 53 -17.55 41.61 10.86
N ASP A 54 -16.74 42.24 10.00
CA ASP A 54 -17.18 43.31 9.11
C ASP A 54 -18.04 42.78 7.96
N SER A 55 -18.52 43.67 7.08
CA SER A 55 -19.34 43.28 5.94
C SER A 55 -18.62 42.34 4.97
N GLY A 56 -17.28 42.42 4.88
CA GLY A 56 -16.48 41.53 4.04
C GLY A 56 -16.38 40.13 4.63
N GLY A 57 -16.10 40.03 5.93
CA GLY A 57 -16.07 38.76 6.64
C GLY A 57 -17.43 38.07 6.72
N GLN A 58 -18.51 38.83 6.91
CA GLN A 58 -19.89 38.31 6.86
C GLN A 58 -20.26 37.83 5.46
N ALA A 59 -19.85 38.52 4.40
CA ALA A 59 -20.06 38.06 3.03
C ALA A 59 -19.26 36.77 2.75
N PHE A 60 -17.99 36.72 3.18
CA PHE A 60 -17.16 35.52 3.04
C PHE A 60 -17.76 34.29 3.76
N GLU A 61 -18.28 34.47 4.97
CA GLU A 61 -18.98 33.41 5.72
C GLU A 61 -20.33 33.06 5.07
N GLY A 62 -21.11 34.07 4.69
CA GLY A 62 -22.48 33.94 4.18
C GLY A 62 -22.60 33.48 2.73
N GLU A 63 -21.58 33.65 1.91
CA GLU A 63 -21.54 33.15 0.52
C GLU A 63 -21.49 31.60 0.46
N GLY A 64 -21.31 30.91 1.60
CA GLY A 64 -21.40 29.44 1.72
C GLY A 64 -20.28 28.66 1.03
N ARG A 65 -19.59 29.26 0.07
CA ARG A 65 -18.52 28.64 -0.72
C ARG A 65 -17.35 28.17 0.14
N TYR A 66 -16.94 28.93 1.14
CA TYR A 66 -15.81 28.52 1.98
C TYR A 66 -16.15 27.34 2.92
N PRO A 67 -17.25 27.37 3.71
CA PRO A 67 -17.65 26.21 4.52
C PRO A 67 -17.89 24.93 3.70
N GLU A 68 -18.50 25.04 2.51
CA GLU A 68 -18.72 23.88 1.64
C GLU A 68 -17.41 23.33 1.07
N ASN A 69 -16.55 24.20 0.54
CA ASN A 69 -15.28 23.78 -0.05
C ASN A 69 -14.29 23.25 1.00
N SER A 70 -14.23 23.84 2.20
CA SER A 70 -13.38 23.36 3.29
C SER A 70 -13.79 21.97 3.75
N ALA A 71 -15.09 21.71 3.91
CA ALA A 71 -15.61 20.39 4.23
C ALA A 71 -15.30 19.37 3.13
N ALA A 72 -15.48 19.74 1.85
CA ALA A 72 -15.17 18.88 0.72
C ALA A 72 -13.67 18.52 0.65
N VAL A 73 -12.79 19.51 0.89
CA VAL A 73 -11.33 19.28 0.94
C VAL A 73 -10.96 18.36 2.10
N ALA A 74 -11.53 18.57 3.29
CA ALA A 74 -11.29 17.70 4.44
C ALA A 74 -11.71 16.25 4.15
N ALA A 75 -12.88 16.05 3.55
CA ALA A 75 -13.37 14.74 3.14
C ALA A 75 -12.44 14.08 2.10
N ALA A 76 -12.00 14.83 1.09
CA ALA A 76 -11.07 14.34 0.08
C ALA A 76 -9.71 13.92 0.68
N MET A 77 -9.18 14.69 1.64
CA MET A 77 -7.93 14.34 2.33
C MET A 77 -8.05 13.05 3.14
N HIS A 78 -9.18 12.87 3.84
CA HIS A 78 -9.47 11.62 4.53
C HIS A 78 -9.61 10.44 3.56
N GLN A 79 -10.29 10.64 2.43
CA GLN A 79 -10.44 9.62 1.41
C GLN A 79 -9.09 9.17 0.83
N VAL A 80 -8.24 10.11 0.42
CA VAL A 80 -6.92 9.80 -0.15
C VAL A 80 -6.04 9.07 0.86
N THR A 81 -6.02 9.54 2.11
CA THR A 81 -5.27 8.86 3.19
C THR A 81 -5.78 7.43 3.41
N GLY A 82 -7.10 7.23 3.40
CA GLY A 82 -7.70 5.90 3.49
C GLY A 82 -7.37 4.98 2.31
N GLN A 83 -7.32 5.52 1.08
CA GLN A 83 -6.92 4.77 -0.11
C GLN A 83 -5.46 4.29 -0.04
N ILE A 84 -4.55 5.12 0.49
CA ILE A 84 -3.14 4.74 0.70
C ILE A 84 -3.05 3.57 1.70
N GLY A 85 -3.81 3.62 2.79
CA GLY A 85 -3.86 2.51 3.75
C GLY A 85 -4.44 1.23 3.17
N GLU A 86 -5.46 1.32 2.32
CA GLU A 86 -6.01 0.15 1.61
C GLU A 86 -5.00 -0.45 0.64
N GLN A 87 -4.26 0.38 -0.10
CA GLN A 87 -3.18 -0.08 -0.98
C GLN A 87 -2.08 -0.80 -0.19
N GLY A 88 -1.69 -0.29 0.98
CA GLY A 88 -0.74 -0.95 1.88
C GLY A 88 -1.21 -2.34 2.33
N ARG A 89 -2.48 -2.48 2.72
CA ARG A 89 -3.10 -3.77 3.07
C ARG A 89 -3.12 -4.74 1.88
N GLY A 90 -3.45 -4.23 0.69
CA GLY A 90 -3.42 -4.98 -0.56
C GLY A 90 -2.01 -5.50 -0.87
N ALA A 91 -1.00 -4.63 -0.76
CA ALA A 91 0.40 -4.99 -0.97
C ALA A 91 0.87 -6.08 0.01
N ARG A 92 0.57 -5.94 1.31
CA ARG A 92 0.89 -6.97 2.33
C ARG A 92 0.24 -8.31 2.01
N THR A 93 -1.01 -8.28 1.58
CA THR A 93 -1.75 -9.50 1.19
C THR A 93 -1.11 -10.16 -0.03
N ALA A 94 -0.74 -9.36 -1.04
CA ALA A 94 -0.09 -9.86 -2.25
C ALA A 94 1.27 -10.48 -1.94
N VAL A 95 2.13 -9.81 -1.17
CA VAL A 95 3.44 -10.32 -0.76
C VAL A 95 3.30 -11.65 0.00
N THR A 96 2.43 -11.69 1.00
CA THR A 96 2.20 -12.91 1.80
C THR A 96 1.75 -14.08 0.92
N ARG A 97 0.84 -13.84 -0.03
CA ARG A 97 0.35 -14.89 -0.94
C ARG A 97 1.43 -15.36 -1.90
N SER A 98 2.23 -14.46 -2.46
CA SER A 98 3.32 -14.82 -3.36
C SER A 98 4.38 -15.66 -2.64
N LEU A 99 4.81 -15.25 -1.45
CA LEU A 99 5.80 -16.02 -0.67
C LEU A 99 5.29 -17.41 -0.28
N ALA A 100 4.01 -17.54 0.05
CA ALA A 100 3.40 -18.84 0.32
C ALA A 100 3.37 -19.73 -0.94
N SER A 101 3.00 -19.17 -2.09
CA SER A 101 3.02 -19.89 -3.39
C SER A 101 4.44 -20.35 -3.75
N ASP A 102 5.45 -19.51 -3.54
CA ASP A 102 6.85 -19.85 -3.80
C ASP A 102 7.31 -21.02 -2.90
N ALA A 103 6.89 -21.04 -1.63
CA ALA A 103 7.20 -22.14 -0.71
C ALA A 103 6.53 -23.46 -1.13
N GLU A 104 5.27 -23.43 -1.59
CA GLU A 104 4.56 -24.61 -2.09
C GLU A 104 5.21 -25.17 -3.36
N GLN A 105 5.61 -24.31 -4.30
CA GLN A 105 6.31 -24.73 -5.51
C GLN A 105 7.70 -25.31 -5.19
N ALA A 106 8.44 -24.68 -4.28
CA ALA A 106 9.74 -25.20 -3.83
C ALA A 106 9.63 -26.59 -3.20
N ALA A 107 8.57 -26.84 -2.41
CA ALA A 107 8.31 -28.15 -1.81
C ALA A 107 7.99 -29.24 -2.86
N GLN A 108 7.35 -28.89 -3.98
CA GLN A 108 7.05 -29.82 -5.08
C GLN A 108 8.28 -30.16 -5.95
N VAL A 109 9.30 -29.29 -5.96
CA VAL A 109 10.54 -29.47 -6.74
C VAL A 109 11.70 -30.03 -5.90
N ALA A 110 11.52 -30.15 -4.58
CA ALA A 110 12.50 -30.79 -3.71
C ALA A 110 12.91 -32.15 -4.31
N PRO A 111 14.22 -32.41 -4.44
CA PRO A 111 14.69 -33.62 -5.12
C PRO A 111 14.08 -34.82 -4.41
N VAL A 112 13.44 -35.70 -5.18
CA VAL A 112 13.12 -37.04 -4.73
C VAL A 112 14.47 -37.72 -4.44
N GLU A 113 14.95 -37.58 -3.20
CA GLU A 113 16.09 -38.32 -2.70
C GLU A 113 15.76 -39.81 -2.87
N GLY A 114 16.35 -40.43 -3.88
CA GLY A 114 16.38 -41.89 -4.00
C GLY A 114 15.83 -42.53 -5.28
N GLN A 115 15.70 -41.85 -6.42
CA GLN A 115 15.25 -42.53 -7.66
C GLN A 115 16.13 -42.36 -8.91
N VAL A 116 17.41 -42.03 -8.74
CA VAL A 116 18.43 -42.29 -9.77
C VAL A 116 19.64 -42.99 -9.14
N SER A 117 19.43 -44.21 -8.66
CA SER A 117 20.50 -45.18 -8.46
C SER A 117 19.99 -46.56 -8.82
N GLY A 118 20.39 -47.02 -10.00
CA GLY A 118 20.03 -48.33 -10.55
C GLY A 118 20.75 -48.55 -11.87
N ALA A 119 21.95 -49.12 -11.78
CA ALA A 119 22.85 -49.42 -12.88
C ALA A 119 22.57 -50.78 -13.55
N GLY A 120 23.12 -50.97 -14.76
CA GLY A 120 23.32 -52.28 -15.45
C GLY A 120 22.28 -52.58 -16.54
N THR A 121 22.58 -52.97 -17.77
CA THR A 121 23.79 -53.60 -18.37
C THR A 121 23.64 -53.51 -19.91
N PRO A 122 24.69 -53.24 -20.73
CA PRO A 122 24.64 -53.59 -22.14
C PRO A 122 25.02 -55.07 -22.29
N GLY A 123 24.01 -55.92 -22.49
CA GLY A 123 24.20 -57.33 -22.78
C GLY A 123 24.22 -57.58 -24.29
N SER A 124 25.40 -57.97 -24.77
CA SER A 124 25.76 -58.77 -25.95
C SER A 124 25.32 -58.33 -27.35
#